data_AF-A0A7U9RVG5-F1
#
_entry.id   AF-A0A7U9RVG5-F1
#
_cell.length_a   1.000
_cell.length_b   1.000
_cell.length_c   1.000
_cell.angle_alpha   90.00
_cell.angle_beta   90.00
_cell.angle_gamma   90.00
#
_symmetry.space_group_name_H-M   'P 1'
#
loop_
_entity.id
_entity.type
_entity.pdbx_description
1 polymer ?
#
loop_
_entity_poly.entity_id
_entity_poly.type
_entity_poly.pdbx_seq_one_letter_code
_entity_poly.pdbx_strand_id
1 'polypeptide(L)'
;MIYNAINKLIVSAESSGHENFWKYDGEFFMLFYNQFKYTPFTDIPDIVFMYMEINNWQGMSVRCGVWQYYESGAFQKGKFERVMSFLKANGEDEMADIYACGIHDYANKKYQKGSDYPEEWFDETERVDEWISDNEGYIYKWMYDLILEHKSEVLKLGENQV
;
A
#
# COMPACT_ATOMS: atom_id res chain seq x y z
N MET A 1 20.59 -15.18 7.76
CA MET A 1 20.83 -13.87 7.12
C MET A 1 19.56 -13.46 6.41
N ILE A 2 19.06 -12.24 6.69
CA ILE A 2 17.79 -11.72 6.16
C ILE A 2 17.81 -11.65 4.62
N TYR A 3 18.96 -11.32 4.03
CA TYR A 3 19.18 -11.41 2.58
C TYR A 3 18.71 -12.73 1.96
N ASN A 4 19.12 -13.88 2.54
CA ASN A 4 18.75 -15.19 2.01
C ASN A 4 17.25 -15.45 2.09
N ALA A 5 16.56 -14.91 3.11
CA ALA A 5 15.12 -15.02 3.26
C ALA A 5 14.39 -14.18 2.20
N ILE A 6 14.80 -12.92 2.02
CA ILE A 6 14.27 -12.03 0.96
C ILE A 6 14.48 -12.67 -0.41
N ASN A 7 15.70 -13.13 -0.71
CA ASN A 7 16.00 -13.74 -2.00
C ASN A 7 15.15 -14.99 -2.26
N LYS A 8 14.96 -15.84 -1.24
CA LYS A 8 14.10 -17.02 -1.36
C LYS A 8 12.64 -16.63 -1.64
N LEU A 9 12.14 -15.59 -0.97
CA LEU A 9 10.78 -15.11 -1.17
C LEU A 9 10.59 -14.57 -2.59
N ILE A 10 11.50 -13.74 -3.07
CA ILE A 10 11.49 -13.20 -4.44
C ILE A 10 11.53 -14.32 -5.48
N VAL A 11 12.47 -15.26 -5.36
CA VAL A 11 12.58 -16.39 -6.30
C VAL A 11 11.31 -17.25 -6.29
N SER A 12 10.67 -17.42 -5.14
CA SER A 12 9.43 -18.21 -5.02
C SER A 12 8.26 -17.49 -5.69
N ALA A 13 8.10 -16.20 -5.43
CA ALA A 13 7.08 -15.37 -6.07
C ALA A 13 7.27 -15.33 -7.60
N GLU A 14 8.50 -15.05 -8.05
CA GLU A 14 8.88 -15.01 -9.47
C GLU A 14 8.54 -16.33 -10.17
N SER A 15 8.89 -17.47 -9.57
CA SER A 15 8.62 -18.80 -10.14
C SER A 15 7.13 -19.16 -10.17
N SER A 16 6.30 -18.54 -9.33
CA SER A 16 4.87 -18.84 -9.21
C SER A 16 3.98 -18.07 -10.18
N GLY A 17 4.51 -16.99 -10.78
CA GLY A 17 3.74 -16.04 -11.59
C GLY A 17 2.91 -15.07 -10.74
N HIS A 18 2.52 -13.95 -11.35
CA HIS A 18 1.75 -12.91 -10.66
C HIS A 18 0.35 -13.40 -10.24
N GLU A 19 -0.21 -14.39 -10.92
CA GLU A 19 -1.52 -15.00 -10.62
C GLU A 19 -1.54 -15.72 -9.26
N ASN A 20 -0.37 -16.10 -8.75
CA ASN A 20 -0.20 -16.74 -7.44
C ASN A 20 0.42 -15.81 -6.40
N PHE A 21 0.59 -14.52 -6.70
CA PHE A 21 1.31 -13.60 -5.84
C PHE A 21 0.67 -13.42 -4.46
N TRP A 22 -0.66 -13.57 -4.36
CA TRP A 22 -1.42 -13.58 -3.10
C TRP A 22 -0.94 -14.64 -2.07
N LYS A 23 -0.14 -15.62 -2.49
CA LYS A 23 0.48 -16.60 -1.56
C LYS A 23 1.68 -16.01 -0.81
N TYR A 24 2.27 -14.94 -1.34
CA TYR A 24 3.53 -14.35 -0.89
C TYR A 24 3.36 -12.91 -0.42
N ASP A 25 2.27 -12.24 -0.78
CA ASP A 25 2.04 -10.82 -0.52
C ASP A 25 2.13 -10.49 0.99
N GLY A 26 1.54 -11.34 1.83
CA GLY A 26 1.58 -11.23 3.27
C GLY A 26 2.98 -11.44 3.86
N GLU A 27 3.79 -12.32 3.26
CA GLU A 27 5.19 -12.50 3.68
C GLU A 27 6.03 -11.26 3.34
N PHE A 28 5.84 -10.67 2.16
CA PHE A 28 6.48 -9.40 1.79
C PHE A 28 6.04 -8.26 2.72
N PHE A 29 4.74 -8.14 2.98
CA PHE A 29 4.22 -7.12 3.88
C PHE A 29 4.81 -7.24 5.27
N MET A 30 4.80 -8.45 5.85
CA MET A 30 5.36 -8.69 7.18
C MET A 30 6.87 -8.45 7.24
N LEU A 31 7.59 -8.74 6.17
CA LEU A 31 9.01 -8.45 6.07
C LEU A 31 9.28 -6.94 6.15
N PHE A 32 8.59 -6.15 5.33
CA PHE A 32 8.73 -4.69 5.31
C PHE A 32 8.24 -4.05 6.60
N TYR A 33 7.07 -4.47 7.10
CA TYR A 33 6.51 -3.97 8.34
C TYR A 33 7.47 -4.21 9.52
N ASN A 34 8.01 -5.42 9.67
CA ASN A 34 8.93 -5.70 10.78
C ASN A 34 10.21 -4.88 10.71
N GLN A 35 10.68 -4.56 9.51
CA GLN A 35 11.87 -3.75 9.29
C GLN A 35 11.62 -2.25 9.54
N PHE A 36 10.44 -1.73 9.18
CA PHE A 36 10.17 -0.29 9.14
C PHE A 36 9.07 0.21 10.08
N LYS A 37 8.46 -0.64 10.93
CA LYS A 37 7.36 -0.24 11.84
C LYS A 37 7.67 0.90 12.82
N TYR A 38 8.94 1.21 13.07
CA TYR A 38 9.38 2.32 13.91
C TYR A 38 10.07 3.44 13.12
N THR A 39 10.13 3.31 11.80
CA THR A 39 10.73 4.29 10.90
C THR A 39 9.65 5.32 10.51
N PRO A 40 9.92 6.63 10.62
CA PRO A 40 9.03 7.64 10.05
C PRO A 40 8.76 7.36 8.58
N PHE A 41 7.51 7.49 8.12
CA PHE A 41 7.17 7.11 6.76
C PHE A 41 8.04 7.84 5.71
N THR A 42 8.43 9.09 5.97
CA THR A 42 9.31 9.91 5.13
C THR A 42 10.69 9.29 4.88
N ASP A 43 11.14 8.40 5.76
CA ASP A 43 12.48 7.81 5.73
C ASP A 43 12.47 6.37 5.21
N ILE A 44 11.28 5.80 4.96
CA ILE A 44 11.11 4.47 4.36
C ILE A 44 11.42 4.57 2.86
N PRO A 45 12.22 3.66 2.27
CA PRO A 45 12.48 3.64 0.82
C PRO A 45 11.19 3.57 0.00
N ASP A 46 11.13 4.24 -1.15
CA ASP A 46 9.90 4.41 -1.94
C ASP A 46 9.24 3.07 -2.29
N ILE A 47 9.99 2.09 -2.77
CA ILE A 47 9.46 0.78 -3.17
C ILE A 47 8.78 0.06 -1.99
N VAL A 48 9.41 0.11 -0.82
CA VAL A 48 8.89 -0.51 0.40
C VAL A 48 7.65 0.24 0.89
N PHE A 49 7.73 1.57 0.92
CA PHE A 49 6.62 2.43 1.33
C PHE A 49 5.40 2.17 0.44
N MET A 50 5.57 2.23 -0.88
CA MET A 50 4.49 2.05 -1.84
C MET A 50 3.86 0.66 -1.77
N TYR A 51 4.68 -0.38 -1.65
CA TYR A 51 4.17 -1.74 -1.46
C TYR A 51 3.29 -1.83 -0.22
N MET A 52 3.78 -1.35 0.93
CA MET A 52 3.02 -1.40 2.19
C MET A 52 1.73 -0.58 2.13
N GLU A 53 1.77 0.59 1.50
CA GLU A 53 0.59 1.46 1.40
C GLU A 53 -0.49 0.89 0.49
N ILE A 54 -0.14 0.41 -0.71
CA ILE A 54 -1.11 -0.20 -1.63
C ILE A 54 -1.65 -1.53 -1.07
N ASN A 55 -0.79 -2.36 -0.46
CA ASN A 55 -1.23 -3.59 0.19
C ASN A 55 -2.19 -3.30 1.36
N ASN A 56 -1.90 -2.29 2.20
CA ASN A 56 -2.78 -1.92 3.30
C ASN A 56 -4.09 -1.28 2.81
N TRP A 57 -4.04 -0.47 1.76
CA TRP A 57 -5.21 0.13 1.12
C TRP A 57 -6.19 -0.94 0.63
N GLN A 58 -5.69 -1.90 -0.16
CA GLN A 58 -6.44 -3.07 -0.60
C GLN A 58 -6.92 -3.93 0.60
N GLY A 59 -6.04 -4.20 1.56
CA GLY A 59 -6.36 -5.04 2.71
C GLY A 59 -7.41 -4.46 3.65
N MET A 60 -7.51 -3.13 3.76
CA MET A 60 -8.55 -2.47 4.54
C MET A 60 -9.89 -2.48 3.80
N SER A 61 -9.88 -2.26 2.48
CA SER A 61 -11.06 -2.39 1.63
C SER A 61 -11.79 -3.73 1.85
N VAL A 62 -11.06 -4.84 1.77
CA VAL A 62 -11.63 -6.19 1.92
C VAL A 62 -12.15 -6.50 3.33
N ARG A 63 -11.64 -5.84 4.38
CA ARG A 63 -11.95 -6.18 5.78
C ARG A 63 -13.05 -5.32 6.39
N CYS A 64 -12.96 -4.01 6.20
CA CYS A 64 -13.72 -3.03 6.99
C CYS A 64 -14.07 -1.75 6.20
N GLY A 65 -13.80 -1.73 4.89
CA GLY A 65 -13.95 -0.58 4.03
C GLY A 65 -12.72 0.32 4.04
N VAL A 66 -12.38 0.84 2.86
CA VAL A 66 -11.17 1.63 2.65
C VAL A 66 -11.19 2.97 3.38
N TRP A 67 -12.37 3.46 3.80
CA TRP A 67 -12.49 4.69 4.59
C TRP A 67 -11.63 4.64 5.88
N GLN A 68 -11.47 3.47 6.52
CA GLN A 68 -10.63 3.33 7.71
C GLN A 68 -9.13 3.47 7.40
N TYR A 69 -8.70 3.10 6.19
CA TYR A 69 -7.35 3.37 5.73
C TYR A 69 -7.11 4.89 5.68
N TYR A 70 -8.02 5.64 5.06
CA TYR A 70 -7.90 7.10 4.96
C TYR A 70 -8.02 7.79 6.32
N GLU A 71 -8.94 7.35 7.18
CA GLU A 71 -9.09 7.87 8.53
C GLU A 71 -7.78 7.74 9.33
N SER A 72 -7.17 6.56 9.31
CA SER A 72 -5.92 6.31 10.03
C SER A 72 -4.74 7.13 9.47
N GLY A 73 -4.68 7.30 8.15
CA GLY A 73 -3.61 8.03 7.48
C GLY A 73 -3.75 9.56 7.52
N ALA A 74 -4.95 10.10 7.78
CA ALA A 74 -5.21 11.55 7.78
C ALA A 74 -4.36 12.33 8.81
N PHE A 75 -3.84 11.66 9.83
CA PHE A 75 -2.95 12.25 10.84
C PHE A 75 -1.48 12.37 10.37
N GLN A 76 -1.14 11.78 9.22
CA GLN A 76 0.22 11.73 8.68
C GLN A 76 0.33 12.66 7.46
N LYS A 77 0.51 13.96 7.70
CA LYS A 77 0.59 14.99 6.65
C LYS A 77 1.66 14.64 5.61
N GLY A 78 1.30 14.64 4.32
CA GLY A 78 2.21 14.34 3.21
C GLY A 78 2.24 12.87 2.79
N LYS A 79 1.61 11.97 3.58
CA LYS A 79 1.60 10.54 3.30
C LYS A 79 0.87 10.21 2.00
N PHE A 80 -0.36 10.69 1.86
CA PHE A 80 -1.19 10.41 0.69
C PHE A 80 -0.64 11.12 -0.56
N GLU A 81 -0.11 12.32 -0.40
CA GLU A 81 0.54 13.06 -1.48
C GLU A 81 1.76 12.32 -2.03
N ARG A 82 2.51 11.62 -1.16
CA ARG A 82 3.62 10.77 -1.59
C ARG A 82 3.13 9.58 -2.41
N VAL A 83 2.07 8.90 -1.97
CA VAL A 83 1.46 7.78 -2.74
C VAL A 83 1.00 8.26 -4.11
N MET A 84 0.21 9.33 -4.17
CA MET A 84 -0.29 9.89 -5.43
C MET A 84 0.86 10.33 -6.36
N SER A 85 1.90 10.98 -5.81
CA SER A 85 3.04 11.43 -6.62
C SER A 85 3.80 10.25 -7.22
N PHE A 86 3.97 9.17 -6.47
CA PHE A 86 4.61 7.96 -6.97
C PHE A 86 3.78 7.29 -8.07
N LEU A 87 2.47 7.09 -7.85
CA LEU A 87 1.59 6.46 -8.85
C LEU A 87 1.61 7.23 -10.17
N LYS A 88 1.44 8.56 -10.12
CA LYS A 88 1.49 9.42 -11.32
C LYS A 88 2.84 9.40 -12.02
N ALA A 89 3.93 9.42 -11.26
CA ALA A 89 5.28 9.35 -11.83
C ALA A 89 5.57 8.03 -12.56
N ASN A 90 4.84 6.96 -12.22
CA ASN A 90 4.97 5.63 -12.83
C ASN A 90 3.84 5.33 -13.84
N GLY A 91 3.04 6.33 -14.23
CA GLY A 91 2.00 6.19 -15.25
C GLY A 91 0.70 5.53 -14.77
N GLU A 92 0.52 5.39 -13.45
CA GLU A 92 -0.68 4.80 -12.83
C GLU A 92 -1.72 5.87 -12.52
N ASP A 93 -2.11 6.66 -13.54
CA ASP A 93 -3.00 7.80 -13.38
C ASP A 93 -4.40 7.40 -12.88
N GLU A 94 -4.96 6.30 -13.39
CA GLU A 94 -6.28 5.82 -12.94
C GLU A 94 -6.26 5.39 -11.47
N MET A 95 -5.27 4.59 -11.06
CA MET A 95 -5.14 4.17 -9.67
C MET A 95 -4.90 5.40 -8.77
N ALA A 96 -4.13 6.38 -9.22
CA ALA A 96 -3.91 7.62 -8.48
C ALA A 96 -5.19 8.44 -8.29
N ASP A 97 -6.02 8.54 -9.33
CA ASP A 97 -7.27 9.28 -9.28
C ASP A 97 -8.32 8.57 -8.41
N ILE A 98 -8.42 7.24 -8.49
CA ILE A 98 -9.28 6.45 -7.60
C ILE A 98 -8.79 6.55 -6.14
N TYR A 99 -7.49 6.42 -5.90
CA TYR A 99 -6.91 6.59 -4.58
C TYR A 99 -7.18 8.00 -4.02
N ALA A 100 -7.18 9.03 -4.86
CA ALA A 100 -7.47 10.39 -4.42
C ALA A 100 -8.92 10.60 -3.96
N CYS A 101 -9.88 9.82 -4.48
CA CYS A 101 -11.30 9.98 -4.16
C CYS A 101 -11.61 9.83 -2.66
N GLY A 102 -10.91 8.96 -1.94
CA GLY A 102 -11.16 8.79 -0.50
C GLY A 102 -10.36 9.74 0.41
N ILE A 103 -9.56 10.65 -0.16
CA ILE A 103 -8.74 11.56 0.66
C ILE A 103 -9.59 12.72 1.15
N HIS A 104 -9.95 12.67 2.43
CA HIS A 104 -10.66 13.74 3.13
C HIS A 104 -10.01 14.13 4.46
N ASP A 105 -10.50 15.22 5.04
CA ASP A 105 -10.05 15.72 6.35
C ASP A 105 -10.71 14.94 7.49
N TYR A 106 -10.44 13.63 7.59
CA TYR A 106 -10.87 12.80 8.73
C TYR A 106 -10.24 13.27 10.05
N ALA A 107 -9.14 14.02 9.97
CA ALA A 107 -8.51 14.67 11.12
C ALA A 107 -9.26 15.92 11.61
N ASN A 108 -10.38 16.30 10.98
CA ASN A 108 -11.16 17.45 11.38
C ASN A 108 -11.86 17.22 12.72
N LYS A 109 -11.57 18.08 13.71
CA LYS A 109 -12.16 18.02 15.05
C LYS A 109 -13.68 18.09 15.06
N LYS A 110 -14.31 18.65 14.02
CA LYS A 110 -15.77 18.70 13.87
C LYS A 110 -16.38 17.29 13.81
N TYR A 111 -15.72 16.36 13.13
CA TYR A 111 -16.27 15.02 12.84
C TYR A 111 -15.75 13.94 13.80
N GLN A 112 -14.54 14.11 14.35
CA GLN A 112 -13.87 13.11 15.20
C GLN A 112 -14.64 12.62 16.43
N LYS A 113 -15.46 13.46 17.06
CA LYS A 113 -16.09 13.12 18.34
C LYS A 113 -17.21 12.08 18.19
N GLY A 114 -17.82 12.00 17.00
CA GLY A 114 -18.92 11.08 16.70
C GLY A 114 -18.67 10.18 15.49
N SER A 115 -17.54 10.35 14.80
CA SER A 115 -17.34 9.81 13.45
C SER A 115 -18.46 10.24 12.48
N ASP A 116 -18.99 11.45 12.69
CA ASP A 116 -20.10 12.04 11.93
C ASP A 116 -19.57 12.64 10.61
N TYR A 117 -18.84 11.84 9.83
CA TYR A 117 -18.31 12.26 8.54
C TYR A 117 -19.45 12.50 7.54
N PRO A 118 -19.28 13.42 6.56
CA PRO A 118 -20.24 13.59 5.47
C PRO A 118 -20.53 12.27 4.75
N GLU A 119 -21.80 12.03 4.44
CA GLU A 119 -22.27 10.84 3.69
C GLU A 119 -21.54 10.70 2.35
N GLU A 120 -21.31 11.82 1.67
CA GLU A 120 -20.56 11.92 0.42
C GLU A 120 -19.16 11.28 0.51
N TRP A 121 -18.48 11.36 1.67
CA TRP A 121 -17.17 10.74 1.86
C TRP A 121 -17.27 9.23 1.91
N PHE A 122 -18.37 8.70 2.46
CA PHE A 122 -18.63 7.27 2.46
C PHE A 122 -18.96 6.78 1.05
N ASP A 123 -19.83 7.48 0.32
CA ASP A 123 -20.14 7.19 -1.09
C ASP A 123 -18.86 7.15 -1.95
N GLU A 124 -17.94 8.11 -1.75
CA GLU A 124 -16.66 8.16 -2.45
C GLU A 124 -15.76 6.98 -2.06
N THR A 125 -15.70 6.60 -0.78
CA THR A 125 -14.93 5.43 -0.37
C THR A 125 -15.54 4.09 -0.78
N GLU A 126 -16.88 3.99 -0.89
CA GLU A 126 -17.55 2.81 -1.44
C GLU A 126 -17.21 2.63 -2.92
N ARG A 127 -17.17 3.71 -3.69
CA ARG A 127 -16.68 3.67 -5.08
C ARG A 127 -15.23 3.20 -5.17
N VAL A 128 -14.38 3.59 -4.20
CA VAL A 128 -13.00 3.09 -4.13
C VAL A 128 -12.97 1.60 -3.81
N ASP A 129 -13.77 1.14 -2.84
CA ASP A 129 -13.90 -0.28 -2.50
C ASP A 129 -14.35 -1.12 -3.70
N GLU A 130 -15.35 -0.65 -4.45
CA GLU A 130 -15.82 -1.29 -5.69
C GLU A 130 -14.70 -1.40 -6.73
N TRP A 131 -13.97 -0.29 -6.98
CA TRP A 131 -12.87 -0.31 -7.93
C TRP A 131 -11.75 -1.26 -7.50
N ILE A 132 -11.41 -1.30 -6.20
CA ILE A 132 -10.41 -2.26 -5.68
C ILE A 132 -10.87 -3.69 -5.92
N SER A 133 -12.14 -4.01 -5.65
CA SER A 133 -12.70 -5.34 -5.86
C SER A 133 -12.67 -5.76 -7.32
N ASP A 134 -13.02 -4.86 -8.24
CA ASP A 134 -13.03 -5.13 -9.68
C ASP A 134 -11.61 -5.24 -10.27
N ASN A 135 -10.62 -4.61 -9.63
CA ASN A 135 -9.24 -4.55 -10.08
C ASN A 135 -8.25 -5.34 -9.21
N GLU A 136 -8.73 -6.26 -8.37
CA GLU A 136 -7.90 -7.01 -7.41
C GLU A 136 -6.70 -7.70 -8.10
N GLY A 137 -6.96 -8.39 -9.21
CA GLY A 137 -5.91 -9.08 -9.97
C GLY A 137 -4.87 -8.13 -10.57
N TYR A 138 -5.30 -6.93 -10.97
CA TYR A 138 -4.40 -5.89 -11.47
C TYR A 138 -3.55 -5.31 -10.34
N ILE A 139 -4.12 -5.03 -9.16
CA ILE A 139 -3.38 -4.54 -7.99
C ILE A 139 -2.33 -5.57 -7.54
N TYR A 140 -2.68 -6.86 -7.49
CA TYR A 140 -1.72 -7.91 -7.18
C TYR A 140 -0.59 -8.00 -8.20
N LYS A 141 -0.91 -7.88 -9.49
CA LYS A 141 0.10 -7.83 -10.55
C LYS A 141 1.00 -6.61 -10.40
N TRP A 142 0.43 -5.44 -10.11
CA TRP A 142 1.19 -4.21 -9.92
C TRP A 142 2.17 -4.32 -8.75
N MET A 143 1.71 -4.84 -7.59
CA MET A 143 2.58 -5.09 -6.44
C MET A 143 3.67 -6.12 -6.74
N TYR A 144 3.36 -7.16 -7.53
CA TYR A 144 4.34 -8.14 -8.00
C TYR A 144 5.43 -7.49 -8.88
N ASP A 145 5.01 -6.71 -9.88
CA ASP A 145 5.92 -6.02 -10.80
C ASP A 145 6.82 -5.03 -10.04
N LEU A 146 6.24 -4.25 -9.12
CA LEU A 146 6.97 -3.31 -8.25
C LEU A 146 8.12 -4.01 -7.51
N ILE A 147 7.91 -5.22 -6.99
CA ILE A 147 8.95 -5.98 -6.27
C ILE A 147 10.00 -6.54 -7.22
N LEU A 148 9.58 -7.09 -8.36
CA LEU A 148 10.52 -7.75 -9.28
C LEU A 148 11.36 -6.77 -10.08
N GLU A 149 10.79 -5.66 -10.52
CA GLU A 149 11.52 -4.61 -11.23
C GLU A 149 12.56 -3.94 -10.32
N HIS A 150 12.27 -3.87 -9.02
CA HIS A 150 13.18 -3.31 -8.00
C HIS A 150 13.87 -4.38 -7.14
N LYS A 151 13.98 -5.63 -7.64
CA LYS A 151 14.55 -6.78 -6.91
C LYS A 151 15.89 -6.47 -6.24
N SER A 152 16.78 -5.76 -6.93
CA SER A 152 18.09 -5.41 -6.38
C SER A 152 18.02 -4.47 -5.17
N GLU A 153 17.07 -3.54 -5.15
CA GLU A 153 16.85 -2.60 -4.05
C GLU A 153 16.25 -3.33 -2.85
N VAL A 154 15.28 -4.20 -3.12
CA VAL A 154 14.64 -5.05 -2.10
C VAL A 154 15.66 -6.00 -1.47
N LEU A 155 16.57 -6.60 -2.25
CA LEU A 155 17.62 -7.47 -1.73
C LEU A 155 18.60 -6.74 -0.80
N LYS A 156 18.98 -5.49 -1.12
CA LYS A 156 19.88 -4.66 -0.29
C LYS A 156 19.34 -4.39 1.11
N LEU A 157 18.01 -4.46 1.31
CA LEU A 157 17.40 -4.35 2.63
C LEU A 157 17.90 -5.42 3.60
N GLY A 158 18.28 -6.60 3.08
CA GLY A 158 18.83 -7.70 3.87
C GLY A 158 20.35 -7.68 4.04
N GLU A 159 21.06 -6.74 3.39
CA GLU A 159 22.52 -6.54 3.49
C GLU A 159 22.86 -5.51 4.57
N ASN A 160 22.02 -4.50 4.75
CA ASN A 160 22.23 -3.37 5.66
C ASN A 160 22.00 -3.69 7.16
N GLN A 161 21.95 -4.96 7.55
CA GLN A 161 21.89 -5.39 8.94
C GLN A 161 23.16 -6.19 9.31
N VAL A 162 24.20 -5.46 9.72
CA VAL A 162 25.34 -5.96 10.50
C VAL A 162 25.38 -5.24 11.83
#